data_AF-A0A944AJ70-F1
#
_entry.id   AF-A0A944AJ70-F1
#
_cell.length_a   1.000
_cell.length_b   1.000
_cell.length_c   1.000
_cell.angle_alpha   90.00
_cell.angle_beta   90.00
_cell.angle_gamma   90.00
#
_symmetry.space_group_name_H-M   'P 1'
#
loop_
_entity.id
_entity.type
_entity.pdbx_description
1 polymer ?
#
loop_
_entity_poly.entity_id
_entity_poly.type
_entity_poly.pdbx_seq_one_letter_code
_entity_poly.pdbx_strand_id
1 'polypeptide(L)'
;DTDIVCRVINGGFVSNKKGVNVPGAELSMPFISDVDREDILFGIKMGFDFLAASFVRSKEDILEVRKLLDEHGAKTKVIAKIENMQGIRNLIEILEVSDGIMVARGDMGVEIPIEEVPVIQKKMIKKAVLMGKHVITATQMLESMTKNPRPTRAEATDVANAIYDGTTAIMLSGETANGAYPVEAVKTMARIAERTELDIDYANRFHRLEVTRENNITNAISHATCTTAMDLKAAAIITVTMSGFTAEMIARYKPTCEIIACSIDPCVCRQANLLWGVRPLVIEKKENADDLFKEAVRSSLDAGYIKKGDVVVITAGVPLGISGKTNMIRVVEVE
;
A
#
# COMPACT_ATOMS: atom_id res chain seq x y z
N ASP A 1 22.05 27.12 30.43
CA ASP A 1 22.67 26.12 29.54
C ASP A 1 21.72 25.72 28.43
N THR A 2 21.88 26.32 27.25
CA THR A 2 21.14 26.01 26.02
C THR A 2 22.04 25.41 24.92
N ASP A 3 23.34 25.35 25.18
CA ASP A 3 24.34 25.03 24.17
C ASP A 3 24.83 23.59 24.34
N ILE A 4 24.96 22.88 23.23
CA ILE A 4 25.50 21.51 23.18
C ILE A 4 26.90 21.58 22.56
N VAL A 5 27.92 21.15 23.31
CA VAL A 5 29.31 21.11 22.84
C VAL A 5 29.56 19.79 22.11
N CYS A 6 29.77 19.85 20.80
CA CYS A 6 29.99 18.69 19.94
C CYS A 6 31.41 18.67 19.36
N ARG A 7 31.89 17.47 18.99
CA ARG A 7 33.12 17.29 18.21
C ARG A 7 32.76 16.85 16.80
N VAL A 8 33.30 17.54 15.79
CA VAL A 8 33.17 17.13 14.39
C VAL A 8 33.95 15.82 14.18
N ILE A 9 33.25 14.78 13.73
CA ILE A 9 33.86 13.49 13.36
C ILE A 9 34.18 13.48 11.87
N ASN A 10 33.17 13.71 11.02
CA ASN A 10 33.31 13.85 9.58
C ASN A 10 32.88 15.26 9.16
N GLY A 11 33.85 16.07 8.72
CA GLY A 11 33.61 17.45 8.31
C GLY A 11 33.22 17.61 6.84
N GLY A 12 32.82 18.82 6.48
CA GLY A 12 32.47 19.19 5.11
C GLY A 12 31.83 20.58 5.05
N PHE A 13 31.53 21.05 3.84
CA PHE A 13 30.79 22.30 3.65
C PHE A 13 29.33 22.13 4.07
N VAL A 14 28.83 23.02 4.94
CA VAL A 14 27.44 23.07 5.38
C VAL A 14 26.86 24.41 4.96
N SER A 15 25.77 24.38 4.19
CA SER A 15 25.05 25.61 3.80
C SER A 15 23.96 25.96 4.81
N ASN A 16 23.24 27.07 4.58
CA ASN A 16 22.09 27.45 5.39
C ASN A 16 20.92 26.44 5.26
N LYS A 17 20.08 26.37 6.30
CA LYS A 17 18.83 25.58 6.37
C LYS A 17 19.01 24.08 6.04
N LYS A 18 20.08 23.45 6.51
CA LYS A 18 20.26 22.00 6.41
C LYS A 18 19.45 21.26 7.48
N GLY A 19 18.94 20.09 7.10
CA GLY A 19 18.31 19.17 8.05
C GLY A 19 19.29 18.75 9.14
N VAL A 20 18.75 18.52 10.33
CA VAL A 20 19.50 18.03 11.48
C VAL A 20 18.82 16.75 11.95
N ASN A 21 19.59 15.68 11.99
CA ASN A 21 19.17 14.37 12.45
C ASN A 21 19.87 14.06 13.77
N VAL A 22 19.16 13.46 14.72
CA VAL A 22 19.70 13.12 16.03
C VAL A 22 19.37 11.66 16.33
N PRO A 23 20.15 10.71 15.76
CA PRO A 23 19.87 9.29 15.88
C PRO A 23 19.69 8.83 17.32
N GLY A 24 18.57 8.17 17.58
CA GLY A 24 18.23 7.61 18.89
C GLY A 24 17.64 8.60 19.90
N ALA A 25 17.49 9.89 19.56
CA ALA A 25 16.80 10.85 20.40
C ALA A 25 15.29 10.81 20.18
N GLU A 26 14.52 10.87 21.27
CA GLU A 26 13.08 11.11 21.22
C GLU A 26 12.84 12.63 21.21
N LEU A 27 12.36 13.15 20.08
CA LEU A 27 12.11 14.58 19.91
C LEU A 27 10.70 14.93 20.44
N SER A 28 10.60 15.94 21.30
CA SER A 28 9.33 16.37 21.92
C SER A 28 8.53 17.41 21.11
N MET A 29 8.82 17.55 19.82
CA MET A 29 8.12 18.51 18.96
C MET A 29 6.72 18.02 18.57
N PRO A 30 5.75 18.95 18.39
CA PRO A 30 4.45 18.64 17.81
C PRO A 30 4.61 17.91 16.49
N PHE A 31 3.75 16.92 16.25
CA PHE A 31 3.80 16.14 15.02
C PHE A 31 3.29 16.93 13.82
N ILE A 32 2.14 17.58 13.96
CA ILE A 32 1.55 18.44 12.93
C ILE A 32 1.97 19.88 13.19
N SER A 33 2.75 20.47 12.28
CA SER A 33 3.01 21.90 12.28
C SER A 33 1.83 22.70 11.73
N ASP A 34 1.85 24.03 11.91
CA ASP A 34 0.79 24.89 11.33
C ASP A 34 0.76 24.79 9.79
N VAL A 35 1.92 24.63 9.15
CA VAL A 35 2.02 24.42 7.69
C VAL A 35 1.44 23.06 7.30
N ASP A 36 1.76 21.99 8.04
CA ASP A 36 1.19 20.67 7.77
C ASP A 36 -0.33 20.71 7.91
N ARG A 37 -0.87 21.41 8.91
CA ARG A 37 -2.31 21.56 9.08
C ARG A 37 -2.95 22.24 7.87
N GLU A 38 -2.36 23.33 7.37
CA GLU A 38 -2.86 24.02 6.17
C GLU A 38 -2.83 23.12 4.92
N ASP A 39 -1.74 22.36 4.73
CA ASP A 39 -1.59 21.43 3.61
C ASP A 39 -2.59 20.27 3.68
N ILE A 40 -2.86 19.75 4.88
CA ILE A 40 -3.88 18.71 5.09
C ILE A 40 -5.26 19.25 4.75
N LEU A 41 -5.62 20.45 5.23
CA LEU A 41 -6.90 21.08 4.91
C LEU A 41 -7.06 21.35 3.41
N PHE A 42 -5.97 21.74 2.75
CA PHE A 42 -5.94 21.86 1.30
C PHE A 42 -6.18 20.52 0.61
N GLY A 43 -5.50 19.45 1.03
CA GLY A 43 -5.68 18.09 0.50
C GLY A 43 -7.11 17.57 0.66
N ILE A 44 -7.73 17.84 1.82
CA ILE A 44 -9.16 17.53 2.07
C ILE A 44 -10.05 18.26 1.06
N LYS A 45 -9.85 19.58 0.89
CA LYS A 45 -10.63 20.39 -0.04
C LYS A 45 -10.49 19.92 -1.49
N MET A 46 -9.31 19.45 -1.88
CA MET A 46 -9.03 18.92 -3.22
C MET A 46 -9.46 17.47 -3.40
N GLY A 47 -9.90 16.78 -2.33
CA GLY A 47 -10.35 15.40 -2.38
C GLY A 47 -9.22 14.40 -2.61
N PHE A 48 -8.04 14.64 -2.02
CA PHE A 48 -6.92 13.70 -2.11
C PHE A 48 -7.27 12.35 -1.49
N ASP A 49 -6.97 11.28 -2.21
CA ASP A 49 -7.31 9.92 -1.79
C ASP A 49 -6.36 9.39 -0.69
N PHE A 50 -5.11 9.86 -0.68
CA PHE A 50 -4.06 9.47 0.29
C PHE A 50 -3.33 10.70 0.86
N LEU A 51 -2.91 10.57 2.11
CA LEU A 51 -2.02 11.50 2.82
C LEU A 51 -0.84 10.69 3.38
N ALA A 52 0.37 11.00 2.94
CA ALA A 52 1.59 10.39 3.46
C ALA A 52 2.19 11.27 4.57
N ALA A 53 2.03 10.84 5.83
CA ALA A 53 2.49 11.59 6.99
C ALA A 53 3.97 11.32 7.25
N SER A 54 4.80 12.38 7.25
CA SER A 54 6.27 12.28 7.42
C SER A 54 6.67 12.11 8.88
N PHE A 55 7.83 11.50 9.13
CA PHE A 55 8.44 11.34 10.45
C PHE A 55 7.54 10.72 11.52
N VAL A 56 6.67 9.76 11.14
CA VAL A 56 5.77 9.10 12.09
C VAL A 56 6.57 8.27 13.08
N ARG A 57 6.32 8.47 14.38
CA ARG A 57 7.05 7.86 15.50
C ARG A 57 6.15 7.01 16.39
N SER A 58 4.87 7.34 16.51
CA SER A 58 3.93 6.59 17.35
C SER A 58 2.52 6.55 16.75
N LYS A 59 1.64 5.77 17.37
CA LYS A 59 0.22 5.74 16.99
C LYS A 59 -0.47 7.10 17.18
N GLU A 60 -0.06 7.89 18.18
CA GLU A 60 -0.64 9.20 18.48
C GLU A 60 -0.48 10.17 17.31
N ASP A 61 0.68 10.16 16.64
CA ASP A 61 0.95 10.98 15.44
C ASP A 61 -0.12 10.72 14.35
N ILE A 62 -0.47 9.45 14.12
CA ILE A 62 -1.49 9.06 13.14
C ILE A 62 -2.89 9.41 13.61
N LEU A 63 -3.19 9.23 14.90
CA LEU A 63 -4.49 9.60 15.46
C LEU A 63 -4.73 11.10 15.40
N GLU A 64 -3.69 11.92 15.54
CA GLU A 64 -3.77 13.37 15.37
C GLU A 64 -4.19 13.75 13.94
N VAL A 65 -3.56 13.15 12.93
CA VAL A 65 -3.92 13.33 11.52
C VAL A 65 -5.35 12.84 11.24
N ARG A 66 -5.71 11.66 11.75
CA ARG A 66 -7.06 11.11 11.58
C ARG A 66 -8.13 12.01 12.16
N LYS A 67 -7.91 12.52 13.37
CA LYS A 67 -8.86 13.43 14.01
C LYS A 67 -9.15 14.63 13.12
N LEU A 68 -8.11 15.23 12.52
CA LEU A 68 -8.28 16.36 11.60
C LEU A 68 -9.06 15.97 10.32
N LEU A 69 -8.81 14.78 9.76
CA LEU A 69 -9.56 14.26 8.61
C LEU A 69 -11.03 13.99 8.95
N ASP A 70 -11.29 13.35 10.10
CA ASP A 70 -12.61 12.97 10.57
C ASP A 70 -13.48 14.19 10.90
N GLU A 71 -12.90 15.23 11.50
CA GLU A 71 -13.57 16.52 11.77
C GLU A 71 -14.10 17.20 10.49
N HIS A 72 -13.50 16.89 9.34
CA HIS A 72 -13.90 17.41 8.03
C HIS A 72 -14.62 16.37 7.15
N GLY A 73 -14.90 15.18 7.68
CA GLY A 73 -15.56 14.09 6.93
C GLY A 73 -14.75 13.57 5.73
N ALA A 74 -13.42 13.72 5.76
CA ALA A 74 -12.55 13.29 4.66
C ALA A 74 -12.38 11.76 4.66
N LYS A 75 -12.46 11.15 3.48
CA LYS A 75 -12.23 9.70 3.30
C LYS A 75 -10.77 9.35 2.99
N THR A 76 -9.86 10.31 3.13
CA THR A 76 -8.45 10.19 2.79
C THR A 76 -7.78 9.10 3.64
N LYS A 77 -7.03 8.21 2.99
CA LYS A 77 -6.27 7.15 3.65
C LYS A 77 -4.94 7.70 4.15
N VAL A 78 -4.53 7.33 5.37
CA VAL A 78 -3.28 7.79 5.98
C VAL A 78 -2.17 6.74 5.82
N ILE A 79 -1.11 7.11 5.12
CA ILE A 79 0.11 6.32 4.94
C ILE A 79 1.20 6.86 5.88
N ALA A 80 1.63 6.05 6.85
CA ALA A 80 2.69 6.44 7.78
C ALA A 80 4.08 6.27 7.13
N LYS A 81 4.86 7.35 7.00
CA LYS A 81 6.26 7.27 6.55
C LYS A 81 7.14 6.88 7.73
N ILE A 82 7.74 5.69 7.66
CA ILE A 82 8.62 5.16 8.70
C ILE A 82 10.07 5.51 8.35
N GLU A 83 10.64 6.44 9.13
CA GLU A 83 11.90 7.12 8.78
C GLU A 83 12.95 7.06 9.90
N ASN A 84 12.61 6.60 11.10
CA ASN A 84 13.52 6.57 12.23
C ASN A 84 13.33 5.33 13.11
N MET A 85 14.25 5.12 14.05
CA MET A 85 14.25 3.97 14.95
C MET A 85 13.01 3.90 15.85
N GLN A 86 12.44 5.03 16.25
CA GLN A 86 11.24 5.06 17.09
C GLN A 86 10.02 4.52 16.32
N GLY A 87 9.79 5.00 15.09
CA GLY A 87 8.74 4.49 14.21
C GLY A 87 8.93 3.00 13.88
N ILE A 88 10.17 2.53 13.72
CA ILE A 88 10.47 1.10 13.52
C ILE A 88 10.08 0.26 14.75
N ARG A 89 10.38 0.74 15.96
CA ARG A 89 10.02 0.05 17.22
C ARG A 89 8.51 0.02 17.45
N ASN A 90 7.83 1.11 17.13
CA ASN A 90 6.39 1.30 17.30
C ASN A 90 5.56 0.85 16.09
N LEU A 91 6.17 0.16 15.13
CA LEU A 91 5.54 -0.18 13.86
C LEU A 91 4.17 -0.85 13.99
N ILE A 92 4.00 -1.76 14.95
CA ILE A 92 2.73 -2.50 15.11
C ILE A 92 1.59 -1.57 15.51
N GLU A 93 1.78 -0.74 16.54
CA GLU A 93 0.75 0.21 16.97
C GLU A 93 0.47 1.28 15.92
N ILE A 94 1.47 1.70 15.15
CA ILE A 94 1.29 2.60 14.00
C ILE A 94 0.44 1.93 12.92
N LEU A 95 0.70 0.66 12.60
CA LEU A 95 -0.07 -0.10 11.59
C LEU A 95 -1.52 -0.33 12.02
N GLU A 96 -1.79 -0.50 13.31
CA GLU A 96 -3.16 -0.67 13.83
C GLU A 96 -4.03 0.54 13.51
N VAL A 97 -3.47 1.76 13.58
CA VAL A 97 -4.20 3.01 13.36
C VAL A 97 -3.95 3.64 11.98
N SER A 98 -3.04 3.14 11.15
CA SER A 98 -2.81 3.65 9.79
C SER A 98 -3.52 2.82 8.72
N ASP A 99 -3.71 3.38 7.53
CA ASP A 99 -4.20 2.63 6.36
C ASP A 99 -3.06 1.94 5.61
N GLY A 100 -1.83 2.39 5.83
CA GLY A 100 -0.64 1.83 5.23
C GLY A 100 0.64 2.45 5.75
N ILE A 101 1.75 1.96 5.23
CA ILE A 101 3.08 2.52 5.50
C ILE A 101 3.81 2.84 4.21
N MET A 102 4.73 3.79 4.30
CA MET A 102 5.76 4.04 3.31
C MET A 102 7.12 3.73 3.93
N VAL A 103 7.86 2.83 3.28
CA VAL A 103 9.24 2.50 3.65
C VAL A 103 10.16 3.52 2.97
N ALA A 104 10.48 4.60 3.68
CA ALA A 104 11.27 5.73 3.20
C ALA A 104 12.76 5.50 3.44
N ARG A 105 13.41 4.77 2.52
CA ARG A 105 14.75 4.22 2.69
C ARG A 105 15.85 5.28 2.78
N GLY A 106 15.71 6.37 2.03
CA GLY A 106 16.63 7.50 2.05
C GLY A 106 16.70 8.17 3.41
N ASP A 107 15.54 8.54 3.97
CA ASP A 107 15.44 9.17 5.29
C ASP A 107 15.84 8.19 6.40
N MET A 108 15.37 6.94 6.31
CA MET A 108 15.73 5.88 7.25
C MET A 108 17.23 5.62 7.28
N GLY A 109 17.91 5.59 6.13
CA GLY A 109 19.36 5.37 6.04
C GLY A 109 20.22 6.49 6.64
N VAL A 110 19.64 7.63 7.00
CA VAL A 110 20.32 8.67 7.79
C VAL A 110 20.29 8.36 9.29
N GLU A 111 19.23 7.72 9.75
CA GLU A 111 18.95 7.44 11.17
C GLU A 111 19.44 6.06 11.63
N ILE A 112 19.60 5.10 10.71
CA ILE A 112 20.01 3.72 11.02
C ILE A 112 21.20 3.27 10.17
N PRO A 113 22.00 2.29 10.64
CA PRO A 113 23.08 1.72 9.84
C PRO A 113 22.57 1.20 8.49
N ILE A 114 23.31 1.48 7.42
CA ILE A 114 22.88 1.18 6.05
C ILE A 114 22.75 -0.33 5.81
N GLU A 115 23.55 -1.15 6.51
CA GLU A 115 23.48 -2.60 6.48
C GLU A 115 22.20 -3.18 7.11
N GLU A 116 21.53 -2.43 7.99
CA GLU A 116 20.27 -2.84 8.64
C GLU A 116 19.03 -2.50 7.78
N VAL A 117 19.14 -1.49 6.91
CA VAL A 117 18.03 -0.99 6.07
C VAL A 117 17.32 -2.12 5.30
N PRO A 118 18.01 -3.03 4.57
CA PRO A 118 17.34 -4.10 3.83
C PRO A 118 16.60 -5.09 4.74
N VAL A 119 17.15 -5.38 5.92
CA VAL A 119 16.55 -6.31 6.88
C VAL A 119 15.28 -5.72 7.47
N ILE A 120 15.30 -4.43 7.82
CA ILE A 120 14.16 -3.73 8.40
C ILE A 120 13.06 -3.52 7.36
N GLN A 121 13.40 -3.17 6.11
CA GLN A 121 12.45 -3.11 4.99
C GLN A 121 11.65 -4.41 4.88
N LYS A 122 12.32 -5.57 4.80
CA LYS A 122 11.68 -6.89 4.69
C LYS A 122 10.70 -7.15 5.83
N LYS A 123 11.11 -6.82 7.06
CA LYS A 123 10.27 -6.99 8.26
C LYS A 123 9.05 -6.07 8.23
N MET A 124 9.22 -4.81 7.82
CA MET A 124 8.13 -3.83 7.74
C MET A 124 7.09 -4.23 6.69
N ILE A 125 7.55 -4.55 5.47
CA ILE A 125 6.68 -4.97 4.37
C ILE A 125 5.89 -6.22 4.79
N LYS A 126 6.56 -7.25 5.29
CA LYS A 126 5.90 -8.50 5.70
C LYS A 126 4.81 -8.27 6.74
N LYS A 127 5.09 -7.47 7.78
CA LYS A 127 4.12 -7.18 8.85
C LYS A 127 2.91 -6.41 8.31
N ALA A 128 3.14 -5.34 7.55
CA ALA A 128 2.07 -4.50 7.02
C ALA A 128 1.17 -5.27 6.03
N VAL A 129 1.77 -6.06 5.13
CA VAL A 129 1.01 -6.91 4.20
C VAL A 129 0.17 -7.95 4.95
N LEU A 130 0.70 -8.61 5.98
CA LEU A 130 -0.07 -9.58 6.77
C LEU A 130 -1.29 -8.94 7.45
N MET A 131 -1.19 -7.66 7.83
CA MET A 131 -2.29 -6.86 8.38
C MET A 131 -3.24 -6.29 7.30
N GLY A 132 -3.03 -6.60 6.01
CA GLY A 132 -3.85 -6.10 4.90
C GLY A 132 -3.63 -4.62 4.57
N LYS A 133 -2.52 -4.03 5.00
CA LYS A 133 -2.25 -2.60 4.87
C LYS A 133 -1.56 -2.29 3.53
N HIS A 134 -1.73 -1.05 3.05
CA HIS A 134 -0.95 -0.56 1.91
C HIS A 134 0.54 -0.45 2.28
N VAL A 135 1.43 -0.79 1.35
CA VAL A 135 2.88 -0.70 1.55
C VAL A 135 3.54 -0.12 0.33
N ILE A 136 4.11 1.07 0.48
CA ILE A 136 4.84 1.77 -0.58
C ILE A 136 6.34 1.68 -0.28
N THR A 137 7.11 1.02 -1.14
CA THR A 137 8.58 1.10 -1.06
C THR A 137 9.05 2.33 -1.83
N ALA A 138 9.74 3.23 -1.13
CA ALA A 138 10.01 4.59 -1.61
C ALA A 138 11.49 4.96 -1.55
N THR A 139 11.83 5.99 -2.34
CA THR A 139 13.16 6.62 -2.51
C THR A 139 14.21 5.68 -3.11
N GLN A 140 15.21 6.21 -3.82
CA GLN A 140 16.35 5.44 -4.37
C GLN A 140 15.98 4.21 -5.22
N MET A 141 14.84 4.24 -5.94
CA MET A 141 14.40 3.10 -6.74
C MET A 141 15.12 3.06 -8.09
N LEU A 142 15.04 4.14 -8.88
CA LEU A 142 15.70 4.27 -10.18
C LEU A 142 16.44 5.61 -10.28
N GLU A 143 17.05 6.08 -9.18
CA GLU A 143 17.62 7.43 -9.02
C GLU A 143 18.55 7.86 -10.16
N SER A 144 19.36 6.94 -10.70
CA SER A 144 20.26 7.22 -11.81
C SER A 144 19.51 7.67 -13.08
N MET A 145 18.22 7.34 -13.19
CA MET A 145 17.35 7.75 -14.30
C MET A 145 16.92 9.22 -14.26
N THR A 146 17.20 9.93 -13.17
CA THR A 146 17.13 11.41 -13.17
C THR A 146 18.02 12.02 -14.25
N LYS A 147 19.16 11.37 -14.56
CA LYS A 147 20.16 11.85 -15.52
C LYS A 147 20.40 10.90 -16.70
N ASN A 148 19.98 9.64 -16.60
CA ASN A 148 20.27 8.60 -17.59
C ASN A 148 18.99 7.95 -18.15
N PRO A 149 18.98 7.52 -19.43
CA PRO A 149 17.80 6.87 -20.01
C PRO A 149 17.59 5.42 -19.55
N ARG A 150 18.52 4.85 -18.78
CA ARG A 150 18.48 3.48 -18.28
C ARG A 150 19.00 3.42 -16.85
N PRO A 151 18.42 2.56 -15.99
CA PRO A 151 18.93 2.39 -14.63
C PRO A 151 20.16 1.48 -14.62
N THR A 152 20.82 1.45 -13.49
CA THR A 152 21.86 0.48 -13.19
C THR A 152 21.27 -0.92 -12.96
N ARG A 153 22.12 -1.95 -13.06
CA ARG A 153 21.72 -3.33 -12.68
C ARG A 153 21.34 -3.43 -11.21
N ALA A 154 22.04 -2.69 -10.35
CA ALA A 154 21.77 -2.66 -8.91
C ALA A 154 20.37 -2.12 -8.61
N GLU A 155 19.98 -1.00 -9.23
CA GLU A 155 18.65 -0.42 -9.09
C GLU A 155 17.56 -1.37 -9.61
N ALA A 156 17.76 -2.01 -10.75
CA ALA A 156 16.79 -3.00 -11.27
C ALA A 156 16.62 -4.19 -10.30
N THR A 157 17.72 -4.68 -9.71
CA THR A 157 17.68 -5.73 -8.69
C THR A 157 17.01 -5.26 -7.39
N ASP A 158 17.22 -4.01 -6.99
CA ASP A 158 16.61 -3.43 -5.80
C ASP A 158 15.08 -3.31 -5.93
N VAL A 159 14.60 -2.79 -7.07
CA VAL A 159 13.17 -2.77 -7.40
C VAL A 159 12.58 -4.18 -7.37
N ALA A 160 13.23 -5.15 -8.03
CA ALA A 160 12.77 -6.54 -8.03
C ALA A 160 12.71 -7.14 -6.61
N ASN A 161 13.69 -6.84 -5.75
CA ASN A 161 13.69 -7.31 -4.37
C ASN A 161 12.56 -6.70 -3.53
N ALA A 162 12.22 -5.42 -3.72
CA ALA A 162 11.06 -4.82 -3.04
C ALA A 162 9.75 -5.54 -3.40
N ILE A 163 9.62 -5.96 -4.67
CA ILE A 163 8.49 -6.75 -5.17
C ILE A 163 8.50 -8.16 -4.57
N TYR A 164 9.65 -8.84 -4.54
CA TYR A 164 9.78 -10.14 -3.89
C TYR A 164 9.46 -10.09 -2.39
N ASP A 165 9.80 -9.00 -1.72
CA ASP A 165 9.47 -8.74 -0.31
C ASP A 165 7.98 -8.56 -0.07
N GLY A 166 7.23 -8.20 -1.12
CA GLY A 166 5.78 -8.18 -1.14
C GLY A 166 5.16 -6.79 -1.04
N THR A 167 5.92 -5.72 -1.30
CA THR A 167 5.41 -4.33 -1.34
C THR A 167 4.12 -4.24 -2.18
N THR A 168 3.16 -3.38 -1.83
CA THR A 168 1.93 -3.23 -2.62
C THR A 168 2.10 -2.21 -3.75
N ALA A 169 3.02 -1.25 -3.57
CA ALA A 169 3.41 -0.29 -4.59
C ALA A 169 4.91 0.06 -4.49
N ILE A 170 5.44 0.61 -5.58
CA ILE A 170 6.80 1.12 -5.73
C ILE A 170 6.75 2.56 -6.22
N MET A 171 7.60 3.44 -5.67
CA MET A 171 7.49 4.89 -5.86
C MET A 171 8.69 5.46 -6.61
N LEU A 172 8.42 6.35 -7.56
CA LEU A 172 9.42 7.23 -8.18
C LEU A 172 9.33 8.61 -7.51
N SER A 173 10.48 9.23 -7.28
CA SER A 173 10.62 10.54 -6.63
C SER A 173 11.14 11.57 -7.65
N GLY A 174 12.45 11.85 -7.65
CA GLY A 174 13.06 12.81 -8.57
C GLY A 174 12.98 12.34 -10.01
N GLU A 175 12.96 11.03 -10.26
CA GLU A 175 12.96 10.43 -11.59
C GLU A 175 11.81 10.96 -12.46
N THR A 176 10.63 11.16 -11.86
CA THR A 176 9.43 11.68 -12.54
C THR A 176 9.17 13.16 -12.28
N ALA A 177 9.57 13.68 -11.12
CA ALA A 177 9.30 15.06 -10.74
C ALA A 177 10.19 16.08 -11.47
N ASN A 178 11.48 15.80 -11.59
CA ASN A 178 12.46 16.71 -12.19
C ASN A 178 13.57 16.01 -13.00
N GLY A 179 13.40 14.72 -13.28
CA GLY A 179 14.34 13.92 -14.06
C GLY A 179 14.27 14.22 -15.56
N ALA A 180 15.36 13.91 -16.26
CA ALA A 180 15.46 14.06 -17.72
C ALA A 180 14.67 12.99 -18.50
N TYR A 181 14.29 11.88 -17.86
CA TYR A 181 13.66 10.71 -18.50
C TYR A 181 12.43 10.18 -17.72
N PRO A 182 11.42 11.03 -17.44
CA PRO A 182 10.32 10.67 -16.54
C PRO A 182 9.43 9.56 -17.11
N VAL A 183 9.17 9.56 -18.42
CA VAL A 183 8.34 8.54 -19.08
C VAL A 183 9.08 7.20 -19.13
N GLU A 184 10.37 7.22 -19.44
CA GLU A 184 11.23 6.04 -19.49
C GLU A 184 11.39 5.42 -18.10
N ALA A 185 11.47 6.24 -17.04
CA ALA A 185 11.53 5.76 -15.67
C ALA A 185 10.27 4.95 -15.31
N VAL A 186 9.07 5.49 -15.60
CA VAL A 186 7.80 4.77 -15.37
C VAL A 186 7.72 3.49 -16.21
N LYS A 187 8.03 3.55 -17.51
CA LYS A 187 8.04 2.35 -18.38
C LYS A 187 9.02 1.31 -17.89
N THR A 188 10.18 1.73 -17.38
CA THR A 188 11.21 0.81 -16.87
C THR A 188 10.79 0.17 -15.56
N MET A 189 10.21 0.96 -14.65
CA MET A 189 9.63 0.45 -13.41
C MET A 189 8.58 -0.62 -13.69
N ALA A 190 7.65 -0.36 -14.63
CA ALA A 190 6.62 -1.31 -15.05
C ALA A 190 7.22 -2.61 -15.62
N ARG A 191 8.18 -2.51 -16.55
CA ARG A 191 8.83 -3.70 -17.13
C ARG A 191 9.56 -4.57 -16.08
N ILE A 192 10.21 -3.94 -15.09
CA ILE A 192 10.84 -4.68 -14.00
C ILE A 192 9.77 -5.39 -13.16
N ALA A 193 8.67 -4.71 -12.84
CA ALA A 193 7.59 -5.28 -12.05
C ALA A 193 6.94 -6.48 -12.75
N GLU A 194 6.47 -6.31 -13.99
CA GLU A 194 5.86 -7.37 -14.80
C GLU A 194 6.79 -8.59 -14.92
N ARG A 195 8.08 -8.37 -15.19
CA ARG A 195 9.03 -9.48 -15.32
C ARG A 195 9.27 -10.20 -13.99
N THR A 196 9.35 -9.45 -12.89
CA THR A 196 9.58 -10.01 -11.55
C THR A 196 8.37 -10.81 -11.09
N GLU A 197 7.17 -10.29 -11.30
CA GLU A 197 5.92 -10.94 -10.91
C GLU A 197 5.69 -12.28 -11.63
N LEU A 198 6.11 -12.40 -12.90
CA LEU A 198 6.07 -13.66 -13.65
C LEU A 198 6.93 -14.79 -13.05
N ASP A 199 7.93 -14.44 -12.22
CA ASP A 199 8.85 -15.38 -11.59
C ASP A 199 8.40 -15.77 -10.16
N ILE A 200 7.30 -15.19 -9.68
CA ILE A 200 6.77 -15.48 -8.34
C ILE A 200 5.95 -16.77 -8.38
N ASP A 201 6.36 -17.76 -7.58
CA ASP A 201 5.54 -18.93 -7.24
C ASP A 201 4.46 -18.54 -6.22
N TYR A 202 3.37 -17.96 -6.73
CA TYR A 202 2.23 -17.50 -5.92
C TYR A 202 1.54 -18.64 -5.18
N ALA A 203 1.40 -19.81 -5.80
CA ALA A 203 0.76 -20.96 -5.17
C ALA A 203 1.52 -21.41 -3.91
N ASN A 204 2.83 -21.58 -4.03
CA ASN A 204 3.67 -21.96 -2.90
C ASN A 204 3.75 -20.84 -1.85
N ARG A 205 3.83 -19.57 -2.26
CA ARG A 205 3.75 -18.44 -1.32
C ARG A 205 2.45 -18.44 -0.52
N PHE A 206 1.32 -18.69 -1.16
CA PHE A 206 0.02 -18.80 -0.51
C PHE A 206 -0.01 -19.96 0.50
N HIS A 207 0.45 -21.16 0.13
CA HIS A 207 0.47 -22.31 1.04
C HIS A 207 1.42 -22.15 2.23
N ARG A 208 2.54 -21.44 2.05
CA ARG A 208 3.49 -21.11 3.13
C ARG A 208 3.06 -19.91 3.96
N LEU A 209 2.01 -19.20 3.54
CA LEU A 209 1.55 -18.01 4.25
C LEU A 209 0.94 -18.45 5.58
N GLU A 210 1.75 -18.44 6.63
CA GLU A 210 1.27 -18.52 8.02
C GLU A 210 0.58 -17.20 8.37
N VAL A 211 -0.60 -16.96 7.79
CA VAL A 211 -1.45 -15.89 8.29
C VAL A 211 -1.78 -16.25 9.73
N THR A 212 -1.35 -15.37 10.63
CA THR A 212 -1.61 -15.47 12.06
C THR A 212 -3.07 -15.87 12.26
N ARG A 213 -3.26 -16.97 12.99
CA ARG A 213 -4.55 -17.62 13.30
C ARG A 213 -5.42 -16.76 14.21
N GLU A 214 -5.59 -15.49 13.89
CA GLU A 214 -6.74 -14.75 14.38
C GLU A 214 -7.95 -15.35 13.69
N ASN A 215 -8.62 -16.24 14.42
CA ASN A 215 -9.82 -16.96 14.01
C ASN A 215 -11.00 -15.98 13.90
N ASN A 216 -10.97 -15.12 12.89
CA ASN A 216 -12.08 -14.25 12.54
C ASN A 216 -12.66 -14.65 11.18
N ILE A 217 -13.96 -14.36 11.01
CA ILE A 217 -14.75 -14.79 9.84
C ILE A 217 -14.12 -14.24 8.55
N THR A 218 -13.67 -12.98 8.57
CA THR A 218 -13.03 -12.31 7.43
C THR A 218 -11.80 -13.08 6.94
N ASN A 219 -10.90 -13.49 7.85
CA ASN A 219 -9.71 -14.24 7.51
C ASN A 219 -10.05 -15.61 6.91
N ALA A 220 -11.01 -16.32 7.51
CA ALA A 220 -11.43 -17.63 7.05
C ALA A 220 -12.03 -17.56 5.63
N ILE A 221 -12.92 -16.60 5.39
CA ILE A 221 -13.55 -16.41 4.08
C ILE A 221 -12.55 -15.91 3.04
N SER A 222 -11.64 -15.01 3.40
CA SER A 222 -10.61 -14.51 2.49
C SER A 222 -9.65 -15.62 2.06
N HIS A 223 -9.22 -16.46 3.01
CA HIS A 223 -8.41 -17.64 2.71
C HIS A 223 -9.19 -18.63 1.82
N ALA A 224 -10.42 -18.99 2.19
CA ALA A 224 -11.25 -19.90 1.41
C ALA A 224 -11.51 -19.38 -0.01
N THR A 225 -11.67 -18.07 -0.18
CA THR A 225 -11.82 -17.41 -1.50
C THR A 225 -10.58 -17.63 -2.37
N CYS A 226 -9.38 -17.38 -1.82
CA CYS A 226 -8.13 -17.58 -2.55
C CYS A 226 -7.88 -19.06 -2.86
N THR A 227 -8.15 -19.96 -1.92
CA THR A 227 -8.04 -21.42 -2.14
C THR A 227 -9.00 -21.88 -3.24
N THR A 228 -10.27 -21.48 -3.16
CA THR A 228 -11.28 -21.85 -4.16
C THR A 228 -10.93 -21.33 -5.55
N ALA A 229 -10.45 -20.08 -5.65
CA ALA A 229 -10.02 -19.51 -6.91
C ALA A 229 -8.82 -20.27 -7.51
N MET A 230 -7.88 -20.70 -6.67
CA MET A 230 -6.73 -21.51 -7.10
C MET A 230 -7.16 -22.90 -7.59
N ASP A 231 -7.98 -23.60 -6.81
CA ASP A 231 -8.43 -24.97 -7.11
C ASP A 231 -9.26 -25.03 -8.39
N LEU A 232 -10.13 -24.03 -8.61
CA LEU A 232 -10.97 -23.92 -9.79
C LEU A 232 -10.26 -23.29 -10.99
N LYS A 233 -9.01 -22.82 -10.81
CA LYS A 233 -8.29 -21.99 -11.80
C LYS A 233 -9.17 -20.84 -12.30
N ALA A 234 -9.84 -20.17 -11.35
CA ALA A 234 -10.75 -19.08 -11.65
C ALA A 234 -10.03 -17.97 -12.41
N ALA A 235 -10.72 -17.35 -13.37
CA ALA A 235 -10.17 -16.26 -14.16
C ALA A 235 -9.91 -15.02 -13.30
N ALA A 236 -10.77 -14.77 -12.30
CA ALA A 236 -10.64 -13.66 -11.38
C ALA A 236 -11.36 -13.91 -10.04
N ILE A 237 -10.92 -13.18 -9.02
CA ILE A 237 -11.70 -12.97 -7.80
C ILE A 237 -12.39 -11.61 -7.89
N ILE A 238 -13.72 -11.58 -7.82
CA ILE A 238 -14.50 -10.34 -7.83
C ILE A 238 -14.85 -9.99 -6.39
N THR A 239 -14.31 -8.89 -5.87
CA THR A 239 -14.66 -8.37 -4.55
C THR A 239 -15.67 -7.24 -4.70
N VAL A 240 -16.80 -7.32 -3.99
CA VAL A 240 -17.73 -6.18 -3.87
C VAL A 240 -17.49 -5.49 -2.54
N THR A 241 -17.04 -4.23 -2.58
CA THR A 241 -16.56 -3.52 -1.38
C THR A 241 -17.03 -2.07 -1.30
N MET A 242 -17.41 -1.66 -0.09
CA MET A 242 -17.84 -0.29 0.20
C MET A 242 -16.73 0.62 0.71
N SER A 243 -15.65 0.05 1.23
CA SER A 243 -14.55 0.80 1.88
C SER A 243 -13.16 0.37 1.39
N GLY A 244 -13.09 -0.63 0.52
CA GLY A 244 -11.83 -1.25 0.08
C GLY A 244 -11.42 -2.45 0.94
N PHE A 245 -11.94 -2.57 2.16
CA PHE A 245 -11.49 -3.58 3.14
C PHE A 245 -11.50 -5.02 2.60
N THR A 246 -12.55 -5.45 1.90
CA THR A 246 -12.57 -6.80 1.32
C THR A 246 -11.45 -7.00 0.29
N ALA A 247 -11.19 -6.01 -0.55
CA ALA A 247 -10.09 -6.08 -1.51
C ALA A 247 -8.73 -6.10 -0.82
N GLU A 248 -8.52 -5.29 0.23
CA GLU A 248 -7.33 -5.31 1.09
C GLU A 248 -7.07 -6.72 1.66
N MET A 249 -8.12 -7.35 2.18
CA MET A 249 -8.05 -8.68 2.80
C MET A 249 -7.78 -9.83 1.81
N ILE A 250 -8.23 -9.71 0.55
CA ILE A 250 -7.90 -10.68 -0.49
C ILE A 250 -6.49 -10.42 -1.04
N ALA A 251 -6.15 -9.16 -1.32
CA ALA A 251 -4.87 -8.77 -1.92
C ALA A 251 -3.65 -9.18 -1.09
N ARG A 252 -3.76 -9.21 0.25
CA ARG A 252 -2.65 -9.67 1.10
C ARG A 252 -2.24 -11.13 0.87
N TYR A 253 -3.15 -11.97 0.37
CA TYR A 253 -2.84 -13.37 0.04
C TYR A 253 -2.13 -13.51 -1.31
N LYS A 254 -2.09 -12.44 -2.12
CA LYS A 254 -1.50 -12.39 -3.47
C LYS A 254 -1.95 -13.61 -4.30
N PRO A 255 -3.26 -13.75 -4.57
CA PRO A 255 -3.79 -14.89 -5.32
C PRO A 255 -3.17 -14.98 -6.72
N THR A 256 -3.24 -16.17 -7.32
CA THR A 256 -2.70 -16.45 -8.66
C THR A 256 -3.48 -15.80 -9.80
N CYS A 257 -4.72 -15.38 -9.54
CA CYS A 257 -5.59 -14.69 -10.49
C CYS A 257 -5.74 -13.21 -10.13
N GLU A 258 -6.23 -12.42 -11.08
CA GLU A 258 -6.50 -11.00 -10.84
C GLU A 258 -7.65 -10.80 -9.85
N ILE A 259 -7.58 -9.71 -9.09
CA ILE A 259 -8.66 -9.27 -8.20
C ILE A 259 -9.38 -8.11 -8.87
N ILE A 260 -10.68 -8.22 -9.06
CA ILE A 260 -11.53 -7.12 -9.57
C ILE A 260 -12.26 -6.51 -8.38
N ALA A 261 -11.86 -5.30 -7.98
CA ALA A 261 -12.45 -4.59 -6.85
C ALA A 261 -13.61 -3.70 -7.30
N CYS A 262 -14.81 -4.26 -7.25
CA CYS A 262 -16.04 -3.57 -7.57
C CYS A 262 -16.52 -2.70 -6.41
N SER A 263 -16.73 -1.41 -6.65
CA SER A 263 -17.30 -0.48 -5.67
C SER A 263 -18.28 0.49 -6.33
N ILE A 264 -19.24 0.98 -5.55
CA ILE A 264 -20.13 2.08 -5.97
C ILE A 264 -19.52 3.46 -5.69
N ASP A 265 -18.41 3.51 -4.92
CA ASP A 265 -17.72 4.76 -4.56
C ASP A 265 -16.44 4.91 -5.39
N PRO A 266 -16.36 5.89 -6.31
CA PRO A 266 -15.16 6.14 -7.09
C PRO A 266 -13.91 6.43 -6.25
N CYS A 267 -14.06 6.98 -5.04
CA CYS A 267 -12.92 7.22 -4.14
C CYS A 267 -12.30 5.89 -3.67
N VAL A 268 -13.12 4.91 -3.33
CA VAL A 268 -12.65 3.55 -2.96
C VAL A 268 -11.93 2.89 -4.14
N CYS A 269 -12.45 3.05 -5.36
CA CYS A 269 -11.78 2.56 -6.56
C CYS A 269 -10.42 3.24 -6.78
N ARG A 270 -10.31 4.57 -6.57
CA ARG A 270 -9.01 5.26 -6.65
C ARG A 270 -8.03 4.74 -5.61
N GLN A 271 -8.48 4.57 -4.36
CA GLN A 271 -7.68 4.02 -3.27
C GLN A 271 -7.20 2.59 -3.53
N ALA A 272 -8.05 1.74 -4.13
CA ALA A 272 -7.70 0.37 -4.45
C ALA A 272 -6.58 0.23 -5.51
N ASN A 273 -6.24 1.27 -6.28
CA ASN A 273 -5.10 1.22 -7.23
C ASN A 273 -3.74 0.97 -6.56
N LEU A 274 -3.60 1.22 -5.26
CA LEU A 274 -2.36 0.92 -4.51
C LEU A 274 -2.32 -0.48 -3.89
N LEU A 275 -3.32 -1.33 -4.17
CA LEU A 275 -3.35 -2.71 -3.73
C LEU A 275 -2.71 -3.63 -4.76
N TRP A 276 -2.03 -4.67 -4.28
CA TRP A 276 -1.37 -5.65 -5.12
C TRP A 276 -2.36 -6.48 -5.93
N GLY A 277 -2.20 -6.50 -7.26
CA GLY A 277 -2.99 -7.36 -8.15
C GLY A 277 -4.47 -6.99 -8.23
N VAL A 278 -4.84 -5.78 -7.80
CA VAL A 278 -6.23 -5.30 -7.79
C VAL A 278 -6.49 -4.37 -8.99
N ARG A 279 -7.51 -4.71 -9.78
CA ARG A 279 -8.12 -3.84 -10.79
C ARG A 279 -9.42 -3.26 -10.22
N PRO A 280 -9.47 -1.97 -9.86
CA PRO A 280 -10.70 -1.36 -9.39
C PRO A 280 -11.70 -1.17 -10.54
N LEU A 281 -12.98 -1.33 -10.22
CA LEU A 281 -14.09 -1.13 -11.16
C LEU A 281 -15.25 -0.45 -10.46
N VAL A 282 -15.66 0.72 -10.98
CA VAL A 282 -16.86 1.39 -10.47
C VAL A 282 -18.08 0.70 -11.05
N ILE A 283 -19.01 0.29 -10.18
CA ILE A 283 -20.26 -0.39 -10.56
C ILE A 283 -21.48 0.40 -10.10
N GLU A 284 -22.62 0.12 -10.71
CA GLU A 284 -23.88 0.74 -10.32
C GLU A 284 -24.39 0.19 -8.98
N LYS A 285 -24.97 1.08 -8.17
CA LYS A 285 -25.67 0.68 -6.94
C LYS A 285 -26.93 -0.11 -7.29
N LYS A 286 -27.12 -1.25 -6.64
CA LYS A 286 -28.34 -2.06 -6.70
C LYS A 286 -28.99 -2.18 -5.32
N GLU A 287 -30.25 -2.60 -5.28
CA GLU A 287 -31.07 -2.63 -4.05
C GLU A 287 -30.80 -3.84 -3.15
N ASN A 288 -30.39 -4.96 -3.74
CA ASN A 288 -30.11 -6.21 -3.02
C ASN A 288 -28.77 -6.82 -3.47
N ALA A 289 -28.30 -7.79 -2.69
CA ALA A 289 -26.98 -8.38 -2.88
C ALA A 289 -26.85 -9.19 -4.17
N ASP A 290 -27.86 -9.99 -4.50
CA ASP A 290 -27.83 -10.81 -5.71
C ASP A 290 -27.75 -9.97 -6.98
N ASP A 291 -28.50 -8.88 -7.05
CA ASP A 291 -28.45 -7.96 -8.20
C ASP A 291 -27.14 -7.20 -8.26
N LEU A 292 -26.56 -6.84 -7.10
CA LEU A 292 -25.23 -6.22 -7.07
C LEU A 292 -24.13 -7.19 -7.54
N PHE A 293 -24.22 -8.48 -7.20
CA PHE A 293 -23.27 -9.49 -7.68
C PHE A 293 -23.40 -9.73 -9.18
N LYS A 294 -24.63 -9.80 -9.71
CA LYS A 294 -24.86 -9.87 -11.16
C LYS A 294 -24.30 -8.64 -11.87
N GLU A 295 -24.51 -7.46 -11.29
CA GLU A 295 -23.93 -6.21 -11.81
C GLU A 295 -22.40 -6.24 -11.81
N ALA A 296 -21.77 -6.74 -10.74
CA ALA A 296 -20.32 -6.85 -10.65
C ALA A 296 -19.75 -7.79 -11.72
N VAL A 297 -20.39 -8.93 -11.97
CA VAL A 297 -19.98 -9.86 -13.05
C VAL A 297 -20.20 -9.21 -14.42
N ARG A 298 -21.37 -8.61 -14.66
CA ARG A 298 -21.70 -7.95 -15.93
C ARG A 298 -20.71 -6.81 -16.24
N SER A 299 -20.49 -5.92 -15.28
CA SER A 299 -19.53 -4.82 -15.42
C SER A 299 -18.10 -5.33 -15.67
N SER A 300 -17.70 -6.43 -15.02
CA SER A 300 -16.38 -7.04 -15.22
C SER A 300 -16.23 -7.63 -16.63
N LEU A 301 -17.31 -8.22 -17.17
CA LEU A 301 -17.38 -8.72 -18.54
C LEU A 301 -17.34 -7.57 -19.55
N ASP A 302 -18.14 -6.52 -19.32
CA ASP A 302 -18.23 -5.33 -20.18
C ASP A 302 -16.88 -4.57 -20.23
N ALA A 303 -16.13 -4.55 -19.11
CA ALA A 303 -14.78 -3.99 -19.03
C ALA A 303 -13.69 -4.88 -19.68
N GLY A 304 -14.05 -6.10 -20.11
CA GLY A 304 -13.12 -7.05 -20.73
C GLY A 304 -12.12 -7.70 -19.77
N TYR A 305 -12.39 -7.66 -18.45
CA TYR A 305 -11.54 -8.29 -17.43
C TYR A 305 -11.80 -9.80 -17.31
N ILE A 306 -13.00 -10.25 -17.69
CA ILE A 306 -13.41 -11.66 -17.75
C ILE A 306 -14.15 -11.92 -19.06
N LYS A 307 -14.40 -13.19 -19.40
CA LYS A 307 -15.05 -13.64 -20.63
C LYS A 307 -16.16 -14.65 -20.32
N LYS A 308 -17.07 -14.84 -21.28
CA LYS A 308 -18.07 -15.92 -21.21
C LYS A 308 -17.40 -17.28 -21.13
N GLY A 309 -17.90 -18.14 -20.24
CA GLY A 309 -17.33 -19.45 -19.91
C GLY A 309 -16.23 -19.41 -18.85
N ASP A 310 -15.79 -18.24 -18.40
CA ASP A 310 -14.86 -18.14 -17.27
C ASP A 310 -15.56 -18.53 -15.96
N VAL A 311 -14.81 -19.14 -15.04
CA VAL A 311 -15.22 -19.32 -13.64
C VAL A 311 -14.66 -18.16 -12.82
N VAL A 312 -15.50 -17.50 -12.04
CA VAL A 312 -15.10 -16.42 -11.12
C VAL A 312 -15.53 -16.73 -9.70
N VAL A 313 -14.75 -16.25 -8.73
CA VAL A 313 -15.09 -16.35 -7.30
C VAL A 313 -15.44 -14.96 -6.78
N ILE A 314 -16.66 -14.80 -6.27
CA ILE A 314 -17.18 -13.55 -5.72
C ILE A 314 -17.06 -13.59 -4.20
N THR A 315 -16.60 -12.50 -3.59
CA THR A 315 -16.62 -12.32 -2.13
C THR A 315 -17.03 -10.92 -1.71
N ALA A 316 -17.72 -10.82 -0.58
CA ALA A 316 -18.26 -9.58 -0.05
C ALA A 316 -18.57 -9.67 1.46
N GLY A 317 -18.86 -8.51 2.06
CA GLY A 317 -19.49 -8.39 3.37
C GLY A 317 -21.00 -8.18 3.25
N VAL A 318 -21.79 -9.04 3.89
CA VAL A 318 -23.26 -8.98 3.91
C VAL A 318 -23.76 -8.82 5.36
N PRO A 319 -24.75 -7.94 5.64
CA PRO A 319 -25.53 -7.13 4.69
C PRO A 319 -24.70 -6.03 4.03
N LEU A 320 -25.00 -5.76 2.76
CA LEU A 320 -24.34 -4.72 1.98
C LEU A 320 -24.58 -3.35 2.62
N GLY A 321 -23.56 -2.48 2.55
CA GLY A 321 -23.60 -1.14 3.16
C GLY A 321 -22.98 -1.07 4.56
N ILE A 322 -22.68 -2.21 5.20
CA ILE A 322 -21.89 -2.25 6.44
C ILE A 322 -20.43 -2.54 6.11
N SER A 323 -19.54 -1.60 6.43
CA SER A 323 -18.09 -1.74 6.25
C SER A 323 -17.47 -2.66 7.32
N GLY A 324 -16.32 -3.27 7.01
CA GLY A 324 -15.43 -3.90 7.99
C GLY A 324 -15.60 -5.41 8.20
N LYS A 325 -16.43 -6.08 7.40
CA LYS A 325 -16.57 -7.56 7.44
C LYS A 325 -16.55 -8.14 6.04
N THR A 326 -15.99 -9.34 5.90
CA THR A 326 -16.11 -10.18 4.69
C THR A 326 -16.61 -11.54 5.16
N ASN A 327 -17.79 -11.97 4.72
CA ASN A 327 -18.45 -13.17 5.28
C ASN A 327 -19.14 -14.06 4.23
N MET A 328 -18.98 -13.75 2.93
CA MET A 328 -19.58 -14.51 1.85
C MET A 328 -18.54 -14.90 0.80
N ILE A 329 -18.71 -16.12 0.26
CA ILE A 329 -18.05 -16.60 -0.96
C ILE A 329 -19.12 -17.19 -1.89
N ARG A 330 -19.01 -16.94 -3.20
CA ARG A 330 -19.88 -17.52 -4.23
C ARG A 330 -19.04 -17.82 -5.48
N VAL A 331 -19.25 -18.99 -6.08
CA VAL A 331 -18.64 -19.36 -7.37
C VAL A 331 -19.68 -19.18 -8.46
N VAL A 332 -19.28 -18.59 -9.58
CA VAL A 332 -20.16 -18.31 -10.72
C VAL A 332 -19.43 -18.65 -12.02
N GLU A 333 -20.12 -19.32 -12.94
CA GLU A 333 -19.71 -19.43 -14.34
C GLU A 333 -20.33 -18.27 -15.12
N VAL A 334 -19.52 -17.57 -15.91
CA VAL A 334 -19.92 -16.35 -16.62
C VAL A 334 -20.72 -16.71 -17.88
N GLU A 335 -21.99 -16.31 -17.92
CA GLU A 335 -22.91 -16.54 -19.05
C GLU A 335 -22.87 -15.44 -20.13
#